data_AF-A0A9E5QHE0-F1
#
_entry.id   AF-A0A9E5QHE0-F1
#
_cell.length_a   1.000
_cell.length_b   1.000
_cell.length_c   1.000
_cell.angle_alpha   90.00
_cell.angle_beta   90.00
_cell.angle_gamma   90.00
#
_symmetry.space_group_name_H-M   'P 1'
#
loop_
_entity.id
_entity.type
_entity.pdbx_description
1 polymer ?
#
loop_
_entity_poly.entity_id
_entity_poly.type
_entity_poly.pdbx_seq_one_letter_code
_entity_poly.pdbx_strand_id
1 'polypeptide(L)'
;LKRTLGLLSATMIGLGGAMGAGLFVLIGDAAGMAGSGVVLSFLIAAFFALFTALNYSELAASIPTTGGGYTFVRYAIGKFPAFLT
;
A
#
# COMPACT_ATOMS: atom_id res chain seq x y z
N LEU A 1 11.59 -20.92 6.07
CA LEU A 1 10.88 -21.02 4.76
C LEU A 1 11.90 -20.85 3.63
N LYS A 2 11.81 -21.65 2.57
CA LYS A 2 12.67 -21.54 1.38
C LYS A 2 12.25 -20.30 0.59
N ARG A 3 13.19 -19.41 0.25
CA ARG A 3 12.91 -18.21 -0.57
C ARG A 3 12.75 -18.60 -2.03
N THR A 4 11.51 -18.81 -2.47
CA THR A 4 11.16 -19.17 -3.85
C THR A 4 10.37 -18.08 -4.58
N LEU A 5 10.01 -17.00 -3.87
CA LEU A 5 9.25 -15.89 -4.42
C LEU A 5 10.14 -15.00 -5.28
N GLY A 6 9.88 -15.00 -6.59
CA GLY A 6 10.48 -14.07 -7.55
C GLY A 6 9.71 -12.76 -7.67
N LEU A 7 10.25 -11.82 -8.46
CA LEU A 7 9.68 -10.48 -8.67
C LEU A 7 8.22 -10.52 -9.14
N LEU A 8 7.93 -11.34 -10.15
CA LEU A 8 6.59 -11.42 -10.74
C LEU A 8 5.57 -11.96 -9.73
N SER A 9 5.90 -13.03 -9.02
CA SER A 9 5.03 -13.58 -7.97
C SER A 9 4.81 -12.59 -6.83
N ALA A 10 5.85 -11.85 -6.40
CA ALA A 10 5.74 -10.84 -5.36
C ALA A 10 4.86 -9.66 -5.80
N THR A 11 5.00 -9.22 -7.06
CA THR A 11 4.18 -8.14 -7.63
C THR A 11 2.72 -8.54 -7.72
N MET A 12 2.44 -9.78 -8.16
CA MET A 12 1.07 -10.31 -8.23
C MET A 12 0.42 -10.41 -6.85
N ILE A 13 1.18 -10.79 -5.81
CA ILE A 13 0.69 -10.76 -4.42
C ILE A 13 0.32 -9.34 -4.00
N GLY A 14 1.18 -8.36 -4.31
CA GLY A 14 0.92 -6.94 -4.02
C GLY A 14 -0.35 -6.44 -4.72
N LEU A 15 -0.51 -6.75 -6.01
CA LEU A 15 -1.69 -6.36 -6.79
C LEU A 15 -2.98 -6.97 -6.21
N GLY A 16 -2.96 -8.27 -5.90
CA GLY A 16 -4.09 -8.95 -5.29
C GLY A 16 -4.44 -8.40 -3.90
N GLY A 17 -3.43 -8.01 -3.11
CA GLY A 17 -3.64 -7.36 -1.81
C GLY A 17 -4.23 -5.95 -1.92
N ALA A 18 -3.88 -5.20 -2.96
CA ALA A 18 -4.40 -3.85 -3.19
C ALA A 18 -5.86 -3.86 -3.69
N MET A 19 -6.23 -4.84 -4.51
CA MET A 19 -7.59 -5.00 -5.06
C MET A 19 -8.53 -5.70 -4.07
N GLY A 20 -8.68 -5.16 -2.86
CA GLY A 20 -9.57 -5.71 -1.83
C GLY A 20 -11.05 -5.44 -2.11
N ALA A 21 -11.93 -6.08 -1.32
CA ALA A 21 -13.39 -5.92 -1.43
C ALA A 21 -13.86 -4.44 -1.36
N GLY A 22 -13.12 -3.59 -0.64
CA GLY A 22 -13.40 -2.17 -0.53
C GLY A 22 -13.39 -1.42 -1.86
N LEU A 23 -12.52 -1.80 -2.81
CA LEU A 23 -12.45 -1.12 -4.12
C LEU A 23 -13.78 -1.22 -4.87
N PHE A 24 -14.40 -2.41 -4.87
CA PHE A 24 -15.64 -2.67 -5.60
C PHE A 24 -16.86 -1.96 -4.99
N VAL A 25 -16.83 -1.70 -3.68
CA VAL A 25 -17.92 -0.99 -2.98
C VAL A 25 -17.71 0.53 -3.08
N LEU A 26 -16.49 1.01 -2.86
CA LEU A 26 -16.19 2.44 -2.81
C LEU A 26 -16.28 3.14 -4.17
N ILE A 27 -16.04 2.44 -5.28
CA ILE A 27 -16.17 3.05 -6.62
C ILE A 27 -17.60 3.55 -6.86
N GLY A 28 -18.63 2.80 -6.43
CA GLY A 28 -20.02 3.19 -6.60
C GLY A 28 -20.38 4.43 -5.79
N ASP A 29 -19.94 4.48 -4.53
CA ASP A 29 -20.14 5.63 -3.65
C ASP A 29 -19.39 6.88 -4.16
N ALA A 30 -18.13 6.71 -4.56
CA ALA A 30 -17.32 7.77 -5.14
C ALA A 30 -17.93 8.30 -6.46
N ALA A 31 -18.51 7.42 -7.28
CA ALA A 31 -19.22 7.83 -8.50
C ALA A 31 -20.51 8.60 -8.19
N GLY A 32 -21.22 8.23 -7.11
CA GLY A 32 -22.38 8.98 -6.63
C GLY A 32 -22.02 10.39 -6.15
N MET A 33 -20.87 10.54 -5.48
CA MET A 33 -20.40 11.83 -4.97
C MET A 33 -19.77 12.72 -6.07
N ALA A 34 -18.90 12.16 -6.91
CA ALA A 34 -18.09 12.91 -7.87
C ALA A 34 -18.67 12.93 -9.30
N GLY A 35 -19.67 12.09 -9.60
CA GLY A 35 -20.26 11.96 -10.92
C GLY A 35 -19.22 11.62 -12.00
N SER A 36 -19.22 12.36 -13.10
CA SER A 36 -18.22 12.22 -14.19
C SER A 36 -16.79 12.56 -13.75
N GLY A 37 -16.61 13.29 -12.64
CA GLY A 37 -15.31 13.65 -12.06
C GLY A 37 -14.63 12.53 -11.28
N VAL A 38 -15.27 11.36 -11.14
CA VAL A 38 -14.73 10.23 -10.38
C VAL A 38 -13.36 9.75 -10.92
N VAL A 39 -13.19 9.73 -12.24
CA VAL A 39 -11.93 9.34 -12.88
C VAL A 39 -10.80 10.29 -12.50
N LEU A 40 -11.06 11.60 -12.53
CA LEU A 40 -10.07 12.60 -12.13
C LEU A 40 -9.72 12.50 -10.64
N SER A 41 -10.73 12.23 -9.80
CA SER A 41 -10.54 12.02 -8.36
C SER A 41 -9.63 10.82 -8.08
N PHE A 42 -9.84 9.70 -8.78
CA PHE A 42 -8.97 8.53 -8.68
C PHE A 42 -7.56 8.78 -9.22
N LEU A 43 -7.40 9.57 -10.29
CA LEU A 43 -6.07 9.92 -10.80
C LEU A 43 -5.26 10.74 -9.79
N ILE A 44 -5.90 11.72 -9.15
CA ILE A 44 -5.26 12.52 -8.09
C ILE A 44 -4.91 11.63 -6.89
N ALA A 45 -5.84 10.76 -6.46
CA ALA A 45 -5.59 9.82 -5.38
C ALA A 45 -4.43 8.85 -5.71
N ALA A 46 -4.37 8.33 -6.94
CA ALA A 46 -3.30 7.45 -7.40
C ALA A 46 -1.94 8.15 -7.42
N PHE A 47 -1.92 9.45 -7.77
CA PHE A 47 -0.70 10.25 -7.73
C PHE A 47 -0.15 10.39 -6.31
N PHE A 48 -0.99 10.65 -5.31
CA PHE A 48 -0.55 10.65 -3.90
C PHE A 48 -0.15 9.26 -3.41
N ALA A 49 -0.92 8.23 -3.78
CA ALA A 49 -0.60 6.85 -3.43
C ALA A 49 0.76 6.40 -3.99
N LEU A 50 1.17 6.92 -5.15
CA LEU A 50 2.48 6.65 -5.74
C LEU A 50 3.62 7.12 -4.83
N PHE A 51 3.53 8.31 -4.23
CA PHE A 51 4.56 8.79 -3.29
C PHE A 51 4.66 7.89 -2.06
N THR A 52 3.51 7.47 -1.52
CA THR A 52 3.48 6.51 -0.40
C THR A 52 4.11 5.18 -0.81
N ALA A 53 3.78 4.66 -2.00
CA ALA A 53 4.34 3.41 -2.51
C ALA A 53 5.86 3.49 -2.70
N LEU A 54 6.37 4.61 -3.22
CA LEU A 54 7.80 4.85 -3.38
C LEU A 54 8.53 4.87 -2.03
N ASN A 55 8.01 5.60 -1.05
CA ASN A 55 8.58 5.64 0.29
C ASN A 55 8.60 4.24 0.95
N TYR A 56 7.51 3.49 0.84
CA TYR A 56 7.45 2.11 1.34
C TYR A 56 8.41 1.18 0.59
N SER A 57 8.62 1.38 -0.71
CA SER A 57 9.55 0.58 -1.50
C SER A 57 11.01 0.79 -1.07
N GLU A 58 11.39 2.03 -0.75
CA GLU A 58 12.72 2.37 -0.25
C GLU A 58 12.96 1.79 1.16
N LEU A 59 11.97 1.89 2.04
CA LEU A 59 12.00 1.26 3.36
C LEU A 59 12.07 -0.26 3.29
N ALA A 60 11.32 -0.89 2.39
CA ALA A 60 11.34 -2.33 2.20
C ALA A 60 12.69 -2.83 1.63
N ALA A 61 13.33 -2.04 0.77
CA ALA A 61 14.66 -2.36 0.24
C ALA A 61 15.77 -2.20 1.29
N SER A 62 15.69 -1.16 2.13
CA SER A 62 16.67 -0.89 3.19
C SER A 62 16.52 -1.79 4.42
N ILE A 63 15.28 -2.18 4.75
CA ILE A 63 14.95 -3.02 5.91
C ILE A 63 14.26 -4.31 5.43
N PRO A 64 15.02 -5.31 4.90
CA PRO A 64 14.48 -6.52 4.27
C PRO A 64 14.02 -7.57 5.29
N THR A 65 13.22 -7.13 6.27
CA THR A 65 12.66 -7.94 7.34
C THR A 65 11.14 -7.99 7.23
N THR A 66 10.56 -9.13 7.58
CA THR A 66 9.09 -9.29 7.62
C THR A 66 8.48 -8.42 8.71
N GLY A 67 7.32 -7.82 8.43
CA GLY A 67 6.50 -7.11 9.43
C GLY A 67 5.99 -5.72 9.03
N GLY A 68 6.31 -5.24 7.81
CA GLY A 68 5.67 -4.06 7.22
C GLY A 68 5.83 -2.78 8.05
N GLY A 69 4.77 -1.97 8.10
CA GLY A 69 4.78 -0.65 8.76
C GLY A 69 5.25 -0.68 10.21
N TYR A 70 4.80 -1.68 10.99
CA TYR A 70 5.27 -1.90 12.37
C TYR A 70 6.79 -2.00 12.45
N THR A 71 7.40 -2.81 11.58
CA THR A 71 8.84 -3.02 11.61
C THR A 71 9.60 -1.77 11.21
N PHE A 72 9.08 -1.00 10.25
CA PHE A 72 9.69 0.27 9.83
C PHE A 72 9.69 1.30 10.97
N VAL A 73 8.54 1.51 11.61
CA VAL A 73 8.43 2.45 12.75
C VAL A 73 9.25 1.97 13.94
N ARG A 74 9.28 0.66 14.19
CA ARG A 74 10.08 0.07 15.26
C ARG A 74 11.57 0.29 15.07
N TYR A 75 12.06 0.22 13.84
CA TYR A 75 13.45 0.51 13.51
C TYR A 75 13.78 2.00 13.62
N ALA A 76 12.87 2.89 13.20
CA ALA A 76 13.12 4.32 13.15
C ALA A 76 12.94 5.05 14.51
N ILE A 77 11.88 4.73 15.26
CA ILE A 77 11.40 5.56 16.39
C ILE A 77 11.25 4.74 17.70
N GLY A 78 11.32 3.41 17.61
CA GLY A 78 11.28 2.51 18.76
C GLY A 78 9.94 1.81 18.99
N LYS A 79 9.83 1.07 20.11
CA LYS A 79 8.79 0.05 20.30
C LYS A 79 7.39 0.61 20.55
N PHE A 80 7.28 1.71 21.30
CA PHE A 80 5.97 2.26 21.69
C PHE A 80 5.25 2.94 20.51
N PRO A 81 5.89 3.82 19.71
CA PRO A 81 5.26 4.38 18.52
C PRO A 81 4.87 3.29 17.50
N ALA A 82 5.71 2.27 17.34
CA ALA A 82 5.44 1.16 16.44
C ALA A 82 4.19 0.36 16.84
N PHE A 83 3.90 0.24 18.14
CA PHE A 83 2.70 -0.44 18.61
C PHE A 83 1.40 0.33 18.30
N LEU A 84 1.48 1.65 18.10
CA LEU A 84 0.32 2.50 17.79
C LEU A 84 0.02 2.61 16.28
N THR A 85 0.88 2.07 15.42
CA THR A 85 0.75 2.14 13.95
C THR A 85 0.02 0.92 13.41
#